data_AF-A0A1S8SQG8-F1
#
_entry.id   AF-A0A1S8SQG8-F1
#
_cell.length_a   1.000
_cell.length_b   1.000
_cell.length_c   1.000
_cell.angle_alpha   90.00
_cell.angle_beta   90.00
_cell.angle_gamma   90.00
#
_symmetry.space_group_name_H-M   'P 1'
#
loop_
_entity.id
_entity.type
_entity.pdbx_description
1 polymer ?
#
loop_
_entity_poly.entity_id
_entity_poly.type
_entity_poly.pdbx_seq_one_letter_code
_entity_poly.pdbx_strand_id
1 'polypeptide(L)'
;MIYGSLAKTGKGHMTDKAIIKVLSPVPIEIEFITHADFILPHPNTIDFLAYKDGRQTTSMRVVSVGGGDIVIDGREEMLAPDIYKENTFAEISSICKANNISLSEYIEQCEGKKILGFLYVIWDAMKHSINEALTSTGIL
;
A
#
# COMPACT_ATOMS: atom_id res chain seq x y z
N MET A 1 11.04 2.46 14.84
CA MET A 1 10.44 3.77 15.15
C MET A 1 9.40 4.12 14.11
N ILE A 2 8.23 4.62 14.52
CA ILE A 2 7.12 5.04 13.64
C ILE A 2 6.91 6.53 13.84
N TYR A 3 6.79 7.30 12.75
CA TYR A 3 6.77 8.76 12.80
C TYR A 3 5.47 9.40 12.28
N GLY A 4 5.26 10.68 12.62
CA GLY A 4 4.32 11.57 11.93
C GLY A 4 2.84 11.18 12.07
N SER A 5 2.07 11.28 10.99
CA SER A 5 0.66 10.89 10.98
C SER A 5 0.48 9.40 11.27
N LEU A 6 1.38 8.55 10.77
CA LEU A 6 1.34 7.13 11.04
C LEU A 6 1.57 6.86 12.54
N ALA A 7 2.41 7.64 13.21
CA ALA A 7 2.60 7.50 14.65
C ALA A 7 1.35 7.91 15.45
N LYS A 8 0.66 8.97 15.00
CA LYS A 8 -0.52 9.52 15.69
C LYS A 8 -1.71 8.56 15.67
N THR A 9 -1.89 7.80 14.59
CA THR A 9 -3.05 6.92 14.40
C THR A 9 -2.71 5.43 14.48
N GLY A 10 -1.42 5.07 14.43
CA GLY A 10 -0.97 3.70 14.23
C GLY A 10 -1.45 2.70 15.28
N LYS A 11 -1.64 3.11 16.54
CA LYS A 11 -2.27 2.24 17.56
C LYS A 11 -3.72 1.89 17.23
N GLY A 12 -4.52 2.89 16.84
CA GLY A 12 -5.92 2.69 16.44
C GLY A 12 -6.05 1.89 15.14
N HIS A 13 -5.11 2.09 14.22
CA HIS A 13 -5.00 1.31 12.97
C HIS A 13 -4.27 -0.03 13.14
N MET A 14 -3.90 -0.42 14.36
CA MET A 14 -3.20 -1.67 14.67
C MET A 14 -1.88 -1.87 13.89
N THR A 15 -1.21 -0.79 13.52
CA THR A 15 0.07 -0.82 12.79
C THR A 15 1.15 -1.56 13.56
N ASP A 16 1.21 -1.37 14.88
CA ASP A 16 2.10 -2.13 15.78
C ASP A 16 1.85 -3.63 15.70
N LYS A 17 0.59 -4.05 15.84
CA LYS A 17 0.20 -5.47 15.78
C LYS A 17 0.54 -6.09 14.43
N ALA A 18 0.33 -5.36 13.33
CA ALA A 18 0.68 -5.83 11.99
C ALA A 18 2.19 -6.09 11.86
N ILE A 19 3.02 -5.14 12.32
CA ILE A 19 4.50 -5.28 12.29
C ILE A 19 4.96 -6.45 13.16
N ILE A 20 4.48 -6.54 14.40
CA ILE A 20 4.83 -7.61 15.33
C ILE A 20 4.44 -8.98 14.76
N LYS A 21 3.24 -9.09 14.17
CA LYS A 21 2.76 -10.34 13.58
C LYS A 21 3.65 -10.82 12.43
N VAL A 22 4.05 -9.92 11.53
CA VAL A 22 4.85 -10.28 10.34
C VAL A 22 6.27 -10.68 10.72
N LEU A 23 6.86 -10.02 11.71
CA LEU A 23 8.24 -10.25 12.11
C LEU A 23 8.41 -11.28 13.24
N SER A 24 7.32 -11.81 13.77
CA SER A 24 7.33 -12.89 14.76
C SER A 24 8.15 -14.10 14.25
N PRO A 25 9.01 -14.72 15.09
CA PRO A 25 9.14 -14.53 16.54
C PRO A 25 10.23 -13.54 16.97
N VAL A 26 10.72 -12.68 16.07
CA VAL A 26 11.78 -11.72 16.39
C VAL A 26 11.28 -10.74 17.47
N PRO A 27 12.00 -10.55 18.60
CA PRO A 27 11.64 -9.56 19.60
C PRO A 27 11.72 -8.15 19.01
N ILE A 28 10.67 -7.34 19.20
CA ILE A 28 10.54 -6.02 18.61
C ILE A 28 10.10 -5.02 19.66
N GLU A 29 10.75 -3.87 19.65
CA GLU A 29 10.33 -2.68 20.38
C GLU A 29 9.82 -1.65 19.38
N ILE A 30 8.63 -1.10 19.63
CA ILE A 30 7.99 -0.09 18.77
C ILE A 30 7.88 1.21 19.56
N GLU A 31 8.50 2.25 19.02
CA GLU A 31 8.36 3.61 19.50
C GLU A 31 7.55 4.45 18.52
N PHE A 32 6.55 5.17 19.05
CA PHE A 32 5.66 6.06 18.32
C PHE A 32 6.08 7.52 18.53
N ILE A 33 6.66 8.13 17.50
CA ILE A 33 7.20 9.49 17.53
C ILE A 33 6.25 10.42 16.77
N THR A 34 5.31 11.02 17.51
CA THR A 34 4.25 11.87 16.93
C THR A 34 4.75 13.23 16.44
N HIS A 35 5.88 13.70 16.97
CA HIS A 35 6.55 14.94 16.61
C HIS A 35 8.05 14.63 16.48
N ALA A 36 8.54 14.60 15.24
CA ALA A 36 9.96 14.45 14.98
C ALA A 36 10.69 15.78 15.20
N ASP A 37 11.92 15.70 15.69
CA ASP A 37 12.87 16.81 15.84
C ASP A 37 13.62 17.14 14.54
N PHE A 38 13.32 16.41 13.46
CA PHE A 38 13.86 16.60 12.11
C PHE A 38 12.74 16.64 11.07
N ILE A 39 13.07 17.10 9.86
CA ILE A 39 12.14 17.13 8.73
C ILE A 39 11.94 15.70 8.21
N LEU A 40 10.72 15.19 8.31
CA LEU A 40 10.35 13.89 7.74
C LEU A 40 10.20 14.00 6.22
N PRO A 41 10.64 12.99 5.44
CA PRO A 41 10.40 12.96 4.00
C PRO A 41 8.91 12.80 3.67
N HIS A 42 8.15 12.16 4.57
CA HIS A 42 6.71 11.95 4.45
C HIS A 42 6.10 11.71 5.84
N PRO A 43 4.85 12.11 6.11
CA PRO A 43 4.25 11.95 7.43
C PRO A 43 3.96 10.48 7.81
N ASN A 44 4.03 9.53 6.88
CA ASN A 44 3.97 8.08 7.16
C ASN A 44 5.36 7.43 7.00
N THR A 45 6.31 7.80 7.86
CA THR A 45 7.67 7.25 7.84
C THR A 45 7.84 6.20 8.95
N ILE A 46 8.57 5.12 8.67
CA ILE A 46 9.00 4.09 9.62
C ILE A 46 10.50 3.88 9.46
N ASP A 47 11.23 3.82 10.57
CA ASP A 47 12.61 3.34 10.62
C ASP A 47 12.66 1.97 11.31
N PHE A 48 13.16 0.97 10.58
CA PHE A 48 13.53 -0.32 11.13
C PHE A 48 14.99 -0.28 11.53
N LEU A 49 15.29 -0.61 12.79
CA LEU A 49 16.65 -0.72 13.31
C LEU A 49 16.87 -2.15 13.81
N ALA A 50 17.92 -2.81 13.33
CA ALA A 50 18.28 -4.14 13.77
C ALA A 50 19.46 -4.07 14.75
N TYR A 51 19.38 -4.84 15.83
CA TYR A 51 20.39 -4.90 16.87
C TYR A 51 20.86 -6.33 17.09
N LYS A 52 22.15 -6.48 17.41
CA LYS A 52 22.77 -7.72 17.85
C LYS A 52 23.79 -7.41 18.94
N ASP A 53 23.72 -8.12 20.06
CA ASP A 53 24.63 -7.95 21.20
C ASP A 53 24.69 -6.49 21.71
N GLY A 54 23.53 -5.82 21.75
CA GLY A 54 23.40 -4.42 22.18
C GLY A 54 23.90 -3.37 21.17
N ARG A 55 24.38 -3.79 19.99
CA ARG A 55 24.86 -2.90 18.94
C ARG A 55 23.91 -2.90 17.74
N GLN A 56 23.60 -1.72 17.21
CA GLN A 56 22.88 -1.60 15.95
C GLN A 56 23.73 -2.16 14.80
N THR A 57 23.19 -3.10 14.04
CA THR A 57 23.86 -3.75 12.92
C THR A 57 23.44 -3.17 11.57
N THR A 58 22.17 -2.77 11.43
CA THR A 58 21.66 -2.18 10.20
C THR A 58 20.39 -1.37 10.46
N SER A 59 19.98 -0.57 9.48
CA SER A 59 18.78 0.25 9.50
C SER A 59 18.15 0.33 8.12
N MET A 60 16.83 0.51 8.08
CA MET A 60 16.06 0.71 6.85
C MET A 60 14.95 1.72 7.11
N ARG A 61 14.90 2.78 6.31
CA ARG A 61 13.82 3.75 6.30
C ARG A 61 12.80 3.40 5.22
N VAL A 62 11.53 3.37 5.60
CA VAL A 62 10.39 3.06 4.73
C VAL A 62 9.36 4.17 4.85
N VAL A 63 8.83 4.60 3.72
CA VAL A 63 7.76 5.58 3.63
C VAL A 63 6.55 4.91 3.01
N SER A 64 5.38 5.02 3.65
CA SER A 64 4.11 4.63 3.01
C SER A 64 3.51 5.83 2.29
N VAL A 65 3.41 5.75 0.96
CA VAL A 65 3.00 6.87 0.10
C VAL A 65 1.50 6.91 -0.20
N GLY A 66 0.73 5.91 0.27
CA GLY A 66 -0.71 5.81 0.06
C GLY A 66 -1.09 4.60 -0.81
N GLY A 67 -2.36 4.21 -0.80
CA GLY A 67 -2.86 3.08 -1.61
C GLY A 67 -2.34 1.69 -1.22
N GLY A 68 -1.46 1.59 -0.22
CA GLY A 68 -0.76 0.35 0.15
C GLY A 68 0.70 0.32 -0.30
N ASP A 69 1.15 1.31 -1.09
CA ASP A 69 2.51 1.37 -1.62
C ASP A 69 3.52 1.94 -0.60
N ILE A 70 4.76 1.51 -0.78
CA ILE A 70 5.91 1.93 0.03
C ILE A 70 7.12 2.30 -0.83
N VAL A 71 7.91 3.22 -0.31
CA VAL A 71 9.24 3.59 -0.83
C VAL A 71 10.27 3.26 0.23
N ILE A 72 11.37 2.63 -0.16
CA ILE A 72 12.47 2.30 0.74
C ILE A 72 13.65 3.20 0.36
N ASP A 73 14.15 3.94 1.35
CA ASP A 73 15.26 4.86 1.13
C ASP A 73 16.49 4.13 0.57
N GLY A 74 17.11 4.69 -0.46
CA GLY A 74 18.25 4.11 -1.16
C GLY A 74 17.96 2.88 -2.04
N ARG A 75 16.69 2.52 -2.28
CA ARG A 75 16.31 1.48 -3.25
C ARG A 75 15.58 2.10 -4.44
N GLU A 76 15.93 1.68 -5.65
CA GLU A 76 15.17 2.04 -6.84
C GLU A 76 13.76 1.44 -6.76
N GLU A 77 12.74 2.27 -7.03
CA GLU A 77 11.38 1.79 -7.17
C GLU A 77 11.29 0.88 -8.40
N MET A 78 10.84 -0.35 -8.20
CA MET A 78 10.35 -1.17 -9.32
C MET A 78 9.01 -0.60 -9.76
N LEU A 79 9.05 0.47 -10.56
CA LEU A 79 7.84 0.96 -11.22
C LEU A 79 7.31 -0.15 -12.11
N ALA A 80 6.03 -0.50 -11.93
CA ALA A 80 5.35 -1.35 -12.90
C ALA A 80 5.47 -0.67 -14.28
N PRO A 81 5.65 -1.45 -15.36
CA PRO A 81 5.69 -0.87 -16.69
C PRO A 81 4.40 -0.10 -16.94
N ASP A 82 4.53 1.14 -17.43
CA ASP A 82 3.38 1.92 -17.84
C ASP A 82 2.81 1.33 -19.13
N ILE A 83 1.71 0.59 -18.98
CA ILE A 83 1.04 -0.13 -20.07
C ILE A 83 -0.04 0.71 -20.75
N TYR A 84 -0.36 1.89 -20.21
CA TYR A 84 -1.23 2.88 -20.83
C TYR A 84 -0.35 3.95 -21.48
N LYS A 85 -0.56 4.25 -22.76
CA LYS A 85 0.28 5.24 -23.46
C LYS A 85 -0.27 6.66 -23.28
N GLU A 86 -1.55 6.73 -22.98
CA GLU A 86 -2.36 7.92 -22.87
C GLU A 86 -2.40 8.39 -21.41
N ASN A 87 -2.17 9.67 -21.21
CA ASN A 87 -2.03 10.27 -19.89
C ASN A 87 -3.28 11.02 -19.46
N THR A 88 -4.27 11.13 -20.35
CA THR A 88 -5.52 11.84 -20.09
C THR A 88 -6.74 11.05 -20.55
N PHE A 89 -7.86 11.26 -19.85
CA PHE A 89 -9.15 10.71 -20.29
C PHE A 89 -9.57 11.20 -21.68
N ALA A 90 -9.17 12.43 -22.08
CA ALA A 90 -9.49 12.97 -23.39
C ALA A 90 -8.80 12.20 -24.53
N GLU A 91 -7.55 11.80 -24.34
CA GLU A 91 -6.81 10.93 -25.26
C GLU A 91 -7.46 9.54 -25.35
N ILE A 92 -7.72 8.91 -24.20
CA ILE A 92 -8.38 7.60 -24.13
C ILE A 92 -9.76 7.65 -24.81
N SER A 93 -10.55 8.70 -24.54
CA SER A 93 -11.88 8.87 -25.13
C SER A 93 -11.81 9.03 -26.65
N SER A 94 -10.81 9.75 -27.17
CA SER A 94 -10.59 9.89 -28.60
C SER A 94 -10.27 8.55 -29.27
N ILE A 95 -9.44 7.72 -28.64
CA ILE A 95 -9.11 6.37 -29.12
C ILE A 95 -10.33 5.46 -29.12
N CYS A 96 -11.10 5.46 -28.02
CA CYS A 96 -12.33 4.66 -27.92
C CYS A 96 -13.30 5.01 -29.05
N LYS A 97 -13.51 6.31 -29.30
CA LYS A 97 -14.38 6.80 -30.38
C LYS A 97 -13.85 6.45 -31.77
N ALA A 98 -12.56 6.68 -32.01
CA ALA A 98 -11.94 6.43 -33.32
C ALA A 98 -11.97 4.94 -33.70
N ASN A 99 -11.83 4.05 -32.74
CA ASN A 99 -11.84 2.60 -32.95
C ASN A 99 -13.22 1.96 -32.75
N ASN A 100 -14.24 2.75 -32.38
CA ASN A 100 -15.58 2.26 -32.03
C ASN A 100 -15.56 1.14 -30.97
N ILE A 101 -14.75 1.34 -29.91
CA ILE A 101 -14.63 0.44 -28.76
C ILE A 101 -15.07 1.14 -27.48
N SER A 102 -15.52 0.35 -26.52
CA SER A 102 -15.81 0.77 -25.15
C SER A 102 -14.53 0.98 -24.33
N LEU A 103 -14.66 1.71 -23.22
CA LEU A 103 -13.55 1.89 -22.26
C LEU A 103 -13.07 0.55 -21.68
N SER A 104 -13.98 -0.39 -21.43
CA SER A 104 -13.63 -1.73 -20.93
C SER A 104 -12.83 -2.54 -21.95
N GLU A 105 -13.17 -2.45 -23.24
CA GLU A 105 -12.41 -3.12 -24.30
C GLU A 105 -11.01 -2.49 -24.44
N TYR A 106 -10.90 -1.17 -24.30
CA TYR A 106 -9.61 -0.50 -24.26
C TYR A 106 -8.74 -0.96 -23.07
N ILE A 107 -9.31 -1.05 -21.86
CA ILE A 107 -8.61 -1.58 -20.68
C ILE A 107 -8.16 -3.03 -20.92
N GLU A 108 -9.01 -3.89 -21.49
CA GLU A 108 -8.64 -5.27 -21.82
C GLU A 108 -7.52 -5.33 -22.87
N GLN A 109 -7.46 -4.39 -23.82
CA GLN A 109 -6.36 -4.30 -24.78
C GLN A 109 -5.03 -3.91 -24.13
N CYS A 110 -5.04 -3.03 -23.12
CA CYS A 110 -3.85 -2.62 -22.37
C CYS A 110 -3.36 -3.69 -21.38
N GLU A 111 -4.26 -4.24 -20.58
CA GLU A 111 -3.96 -5.17 -19.47
C GLU A 111 -3.92 -6.64 -19.92
N GLY A 112 -4.56 -6.95 -21.05
CA GLY A 112 -4.80 -8.30 -21.54
C GLY A 112 -5.95 -9.02 -20.83
N LYS A 113 -6.38 -10.15 -21.39
CA LYS A 113 -7.56 -10.93 -20.92
C LYS A 113 -7.54 -11.37 -19.46
N LYS A 114 -6.35 -11.43 -18.85
CA LYS A 114 -6.19 -11.84 -17.45
C LYS A 114 -6.83 -10.84 -16.48
N ILE A 115 -6.99 -9.57 -16.89
CA ILE A 115 -7.64 -8.54 -16.07
C ILE A 115 -9.05 -8.94 -15.66
N LEU A 116 -9.80 -9.59 -16.55
CA LEU A 116 -11.17 -10.02 -16.26
C LEU A 116 -11.22 -11.02 -15.11
N GLY A 117 -10.32 -12.01 -15.11
CA GLY A 117 -10.19 -12.98 -14.02
C GLY A 117 -9.81 -12.30 -12.70
N PHE A 118 -8.89 -11.35 -12.73
CA PHE A 118 -8.52 -10.56 -11.56
C PHE A 118 -9.71 -9.74 -11.02
N LEU A 119 -10.47 -9.06 -11.87
CA LEU A 119 -11.66 -8.30 -11.48
C LEU A 119 -12.73 -9.18 -10.84
N TYR A 120 -12.90 -10.42 -11.30
CA TYR A 120 -13.79 -11.38 -10.64
C TYR A 120 -13.32 -11.74 -9.23
N VAL A 121 -12.01 -11.92 -9.00
CA VAL A 121 -11.46 -12.16 -7.66
C VAL A 121 -11.74 -10.98 -6.74
N ILE A 122 -11.56 -9.74 -7.22
CA ILE A 122 -11.89 -8.53 -6.44
C ILE A 122 -13.39 -8.47 -6.15
N TRP A 123 -14.23 -8.74 -7.14
CA TRP A 123 -15.68 -8.78 -6.96
C TRP A 123 -16.12 -9.82 -5.92
N ASP A 124 -15.50 -11.01 -5.94
CA ASP A 124 -15.76 -12.03 -4.94
C ASP A 124 -15.32 -11.59 -3.55
N ALA A 125 -14.17 -10.93 -3.41
CA ALA A 125 -13.72 -10.36 -2.14
C ALA A 125 -14.70 -9.28 -1.61
N MET A 126 -15.23 -8.43 -2.49
CA MET A 126 -16.24 -7.42 -2.13
C MET A 126 -17.55 -8.05 -1.65
N LYS A 127 -18.02 -9.13 -2.29
CA LYS A 127 -19.20 -9.86 -1.83
C LYS A 127 -18.96 -10.56 -0.49
N HIS A 128 -17.78 -11.15 -0.30
CA HIS A 128 -17.42 -11.77 0.97
C HIS A 128 -17.40 -10.77 2.11
N SER A 129 -16.83 -9.57 1.92
CA SER A 129 -16.80 -8.56 2.98
C SER A 129 -18.20 -8.09 3.39
N ILE A 130 -19.15 -8.00 2.45
CA ILE A 130 -20.56 -7.72 2.75
C ILE A 130 -21.16 -8.85 3.60
N ASN A 131 -20.94 -10.11 3.22
CA ASN A 131 -21.48 -11.26 3.96
C ASN A 131 -20.88 -11.37 5.37
N GLU A 132 -19.57 -11.14 5.52
CA GLU A 132 -18.92 -11.12 6.83
C GLU A 132 -19.46 -9.99 7.70
N ALA A 133 -19.64 -8.78 7.14
CA ALA A 133 -20.19 -7.66 7.88
C ALA A 133 -21.64 -7.90 8.35
N LEU A 134 -22.47 -8.56 7.53
CA LEU A 134 -23.86 -8.90 7.88
C LEU A 134 -23.98 -9.99 8.95
N THR A 135 -22.96 -10.84 9.08
CA THR A 135 -22.96 -11.97 10.04
C THR A 135 -22.15 -11.69 11.30
N SER A 136 -21.31 -10.65 11.27
CA SER A 136 -20.52 -10.22 12.42
C SER A 136 -21.36 -9.44 13.42
N THR A 137 -21.23 -9.78 14.70
CA THR A 137 -21.80 -9.02 15.81
C THR A 137 -20.67 -8.54 16.72
N GLY A 138 -20.79 -7.32 17.24
CA GLY A 138 -19.74 -6.74 18.08
C GLY A 138 -19.86 -5.23 18.21
N ILE A 139 -18.96 -4.66 19.02
CA ILE A 139 -18.71 -3.23 19.13
C ILE A 139 -17.32 -2.99 18.55
N LEU A 140 -17.17 -1.97 17.71
CA LEU A 140 -15.89 -1.57 17.12
C LEU A 140 -14.91 -1.05 18.18
#